data_AF-A0A9P3E9C3-F1
#
_entry.id   AF-A0A9P3E9C3-F1
#
_cell.length_a   1.000
_cell.length_b   1.000
_cell.length_c   1.000
_cell.angle_alpha   90.00
_cell.angle_beta   90.00
_cell.angle_gamma   90.00
#
_symmetry.space_group_name_H-M   'P 1'
#
loop_
_entity.id
_entity.type
_entity.pdbx_description
1 polymer ?
#
loop_
_entity_poly.entity_id
_entity_poly.type
_entity_poly.pdbx_seq_one_letter_code
_entity_poly.pdbx_strand_id
1 'polypeptide(L)'
;MGGIGILSYKTVAPLAYAAASEAADTTLAPILTPGTLPASNQLVTQHQRCQEIFTGNKEALLGSLTPEQAKAVVEASSKLGRVWLTTIPFQPSLRLTDFEVAAALQLRTLAGGREAHCTNCGETNFFGHPEVCLQRKFRRVARHEGAKHNMGQALASTPGTRVRLEPLGHQTSRRNDIQVFSLLGSQATGLANAEYDLTVVSLANKDARATKLPNQDTDRPGWPTSTSTLSPITRSATVQPAISPSTPLFSRLGV
;
A
#
# COMPACT_ATOMS: atom_id res chain seq x y z
N MET A 1 8.93 -9.18 -7.08
CA MET A 1 8.71 -9.52 -5.66
C MET A 1 9.62 -8.63 -4.81
N GLY A 2 9.13 -8.00 -3.74
CA GLY A 2 9.90 -7.05 -2.91
C GLY A 2 10.97 -7.66 -2.03
N GLY A 3 12.00 -8.21 -2.66
CA GLY A 3 13.22 -8.70 -2.00
C GLY A 3 13.23 -10.19 -1.64
N ILE A 4 12.11 -10.92 -1.78
CA ILE A 4 11.97 -12.32 -1.31
C ILE A 4 11.74 -13.30 -2.47
N GLY A 5 12.46 -13.13 -3.57
CA GLY A 5 12.29 -14.05 -4.69
C GLY A 5 13.44 -14.03 -5.65
N ILE A 6 14.67 -13.88 -5.19
CA ILE A 6 15.81 -14.10 -6.09
C ILE A 6 15.74 -15.56 -6.52
N LEU A 7 15.46 -15.78 -7.81
CA LEU A 7 15.50 -17.13 -8.37
C LEU A 7 16.88 -17.71 -8.11
N SER A 8 16.93 -18.97 -7.71
CA SER A 8 18.20 -19.63 -7.44
C SER A 8 19.06 -19.62 -8.71
N TYR A 9 20.39 -19.61 -8.54
CA TYR A 9 21.32 -19.73 -9.68
C TYR A 9 20.97 -20.93 -10.57
N LYS A 10 20.62 -22.07 -9.96
CA LYS A 10 20.21 -23.29 -10.67
C LYS A 10 19.02 -23.06 -11.60
N THR A 11 18.12 -22.16 -11.23
CA THR A 11 16.93 -21.80 -12.02
C THR A 11 17.25 -20.76 -13.09
N VAL A 12 18.09 -19.77 -12.77
CA VAL A 12 18.39 -18.64 -13.68
C VAL A 12 19.43 -19.01 -14.74
N ALA A 13 20.44 -19.80 -14.38
CA ALA A 13 21.59 -20.07 -15.25
C ALA A 13 21.21 -20.71 -16.59
N PRO A 14 20.31 -21.71 -16.67
CA PRO A 14 19.88 -22.27 -17.96
C PRO A 14 19.18 -21.23 -18.85
N LEU A 15 18.35 -20.36 -18.25
CA LEU A 15 17.62 -19.32 -18.98
C LEU A 15 18.55 -18.21 -19.47
N ALA A 16 19.54 -17.85 -18.66
CA ALA A 16 20.58 -16.89 -19.02
C ALA A 16 21.45 -17.43 -20.15
N TYR A 17 21.85 -18.69 -20.08
CA TYR A 17 22.63 -19.35 -21.13
C TYR A 17 21.86 -19.41 -22.46
N ALA A 18 20.58 -19.78 -22.41
CA ALA A 18 19.74 -19.81 -23.61
C ALA A 18 19.55 -18.41 -24.23
N ALA A 19 19.33 -17.38 -23.42
CA ALA A 19 19.22 -16.00 -23.92
C ALA A 19 20.55 -15.50 -24.51
N ALA A 20 21.68 -15.82 -23.87
CA ALA A 20 23.01 -15.44 -24.35
C ALA A 20 23.37 -16.15 -25.66
N SER A 21 23.05 -17.44 -25.77
CA SER A 21 23.25 -18.22 -27.00
C SER A 21 22.43 -17.63 -28.16
N GLU A 22 21.13 -17.38 -27.95
CA GLU A 22 20.26 -16.82 -28.99
C GLU A 22 20.72 -15.42 -29.46
N ALA A 23 21.18 -14.59 -28.51
CA ALA A 23 21.75 -13.28 -28.82
C ALA A 23 23.08 -13.40 -29.59
N ALA A 24 23.94 -14.35 -29.22
CA ALA A 24 25.19 -14.63 -29.92
C ALA A 24 24.95 -15.13 -31.34
N ASP A 25 24.05 -16.09 -31.52
CA ASP A 25 23.69 -16.65 -32.83
C ASP A 25 23.14 -15.55 -33.76
N THR A 26 22.26 -14.69 -33.25
CA THR A 26 21.71 -13.57 -34.02
C THR A 26 22.77 -12.55 -34.41
N THR A 27 23.76 -12.32 -33.54
CA THR A 27 24.85 -11.36 -33.80
C THR A 27 25.90 -11.93 -34.76
N LEU A 28 26.19 -13.23 -34.67
CA LEU A 28 27.24 -13.90 -35.44
C LEU A 28 26.76 -14.43 -36.79
N ALA A 29 25.47 -14.76 -36.95
CA ALA A 29 24.94 -15.33 -38.20
C ALA A 29 25.24 -14.49 -39.45
N PRO A 30 25.12 -13.15 -39.46
CA PRO A 30 25.47 -12.34 -40.63
C PRO A 30 26.98 -12.35 -40.96
N ILE A 31 27.82 -12.59 -39.95
CA ILE A 31 29.29 -12.60 -40.09
C ILE A 31 29.76 -13.96 -40.61
N LEU A 32 29.19 -15.04 -40.10
CA LEU A 32 29.60 -16.42 -40.41
C LEU A 32 28.96 -16.96 -41.70
N THR A 33 27.79 -16.45 -42.09
CA THR A 33 27.07 -16.87 -43.30
C THR A 33 26.57 -15.66 -44.11
N PRO A 34 27.46 -15.04 -44.91
CA PRO A 34 27.10 -13.91 -45.76
C PRO A 34 26.01 -14.32 -46.77
N GLY A 35 24.86 -13.63 -46.73
CA GLY A 35 23.73 -13.88 -47.63
C GLY A 35 22.47 -14.41 -46.93
N THR A 36 22.57 -14.86 -45.69
CA THR A 36 21.41 -15.20 -44.86
C THR A 36 20.89 -13.93 -44.19
N LEU A 37 19.71 -13.45 -44.59
CA LEU A 37 19.02 -12.40 -43.83
C LEU A 37 18.66 -12.97 -42.45
N PRO A 38 19.02 -12.29 -41.34
CA PRO A 38 18.59 -12.76 -40.03
C PRO A 38 17.06 -12.78 -40.03
N ALA A 39 16.48 -13.92 -39.67
CA ALA A 39 15.05 -13.98 -39.38
C ALA A 39 14.76 -12.88 -38.35
N SER A 40 13.74 -12.05 -38.60
CA SER A 40 13.28 -11.03 -37.66
C SER A 40 12.59 -11.70 -36.46
N ASN A 41 13.33 -12.53 -35.74
CA ASN A 41 12.86 -13.15 -34.52
C ASN A 41 13.12 -12.16 -33.40
N GLN A 42 12.04 -11.82 -32.70
CA GLN A 42 12.13 -11.00 -31.50
C GLN A 42 12.89 -11.79 -30.44
N LEU A 43 14.14 -11.39 -30.16
CA LEU A 43 14.98 -11.99 -29.12
C LEU A 43 14.25 -11.97 -27.77
N VAL A 44 14.12 -13.14 -27.15
CA VAL A 44 13.53 -13.24 -25.81
C VAL A 44 14.63 -13.06 -24.77
N THR A 45 14.57 -11.94 -24.07
CA THR A 45 15.56 -11.59 -23.04
C THR A 45 15.54 -12.58 -21.86
N GLN A 46 16.67 -12.69 -21.15
CA GLN A 46 16.73 -13.44 -19.88
C GLN A 46 15.61 -13.01 -18.92
N HIS A 47 15.34 -11.71 -18.82
CA HIS A 47 14.30 -11.17 -17.95
C HIS A 47 12.91 -11.73 -18.32
N GLN A 48 12.55 -11.72 -19.61
CA GLN A 48 11.29 -12.27 -20.10
C GLN A 48 11.19 -13.79 -19.85
N ARG A 49 12.29 -14.53 -20.08
CA ARG A 49 12.34 -15.98 -19.81
C ARG A 49 12.15 -16.30 -18.33
N CYS A 50 12.77 -15.51 -17.44
CA CYS A 50 12.59 -15.66 -16.01
C CYS A 50 11.19 -15.25 -15.53
N GLN A 51 10.51 -14.35 -16.26
CA GLN A 51 9.24 -13.76 -15.84
C GLN A 51 8.16 -14.81 -15.59
N GLU A 52 8.06 -15.83 -16.44
CA GLU A 52 7.09 -16.92 -16.27
C GLU A 52 7.31 -17.68 -14.96
N ILE A 53 8.56 -18.05 -14.66
CA ILE A 53 8.92 -18.72 -13.40
C ILE A 53 8.64 -17.81 -12.20
N PHE A 54 8.96 -16.52 -12.32
CA PHE A 54 8.66 -15.54 -11.28
C PHE A 54 7.16 -15.42 -11.01
N THR A 55 6.33 -15.40 -12.05
CA THR A 55 4.87 -15.35 -11.93
C THR A 55 4.34 -16.62 -11.28
N GLY A 56 4.75 -17.80 -11.75
CA GLY A 56 4.33 -19.07 -11.17
C GLY A 56 4.73 -19.21 -9.70
N ASN A 57 5.97 -18.86 -9.34
CA ASN A 57 6.43 -18.88 -7.94
C ASN A 57 5.66 -17.89 -7.06
N LYS A 58 5.34 -16.72 -7.60
CA LYS A 58 4.55 -15.71 -6.89
C LYS A 58 3.12 -16.20 -6.66
N GLU A 59 2.48 -16.78 -7.66
CA GLU A 59 1.13 -17.33 -7.53
C GLU A 59 1.09 -18.48 -6.53
N ALA A 60 2.05 -19.41 -6.61
CA ALA A 60 2.19 -20.50 -5.65
C ALA A 60 2.39 -19.97 -4.21
N LEU A 61 3.26 -18.97 -4.03
CA LEU A 61 3.47 -18.35 -2.73
C LEU A 61 2.21 -17.66 -2.21
N LEU A 62 1.55 -16.84 -3.03
CA LEU A 62 0.32 -16.15 -2.62
C LEU A 62 -0.80 -17.14 -2.29
N GLY A 63 -0.87 -18.27 -2.99
CA GLY A 63 -1.82 -19.35 -2.71
C GLY A 63 -1.55 -20.10 -1.41
N SER A 64 -0.31 -20.13 -0.91
CA SER A 64 0.03 -20.79 0.37
C SER A 64 -0.11 -19.91 1.60
N LEU A 65 -0.27 -18.59 1.43
CA LEU A 65 -0.29 -17.62 2.53
C LEU A 65 -1.71 -17.35 3.05
N THR A 66 -1.82 -16.92 4.30
CA THR A 66 -3.11 -16.39 4.80
C THR A 66 -3.47 -15.08 4.09
N PRO A 67 -4.75 -14.67 4.04
CA PRO A 67 -5.15 -13.44 3.35
C PRO A 67 -4.39 -12.19 3.82
N GLU A 68 -4.06 -12.11 5.10
CA GLU A 68 -3.35 -10.97 5.70
C GLU A 68 -1.89 -10.95 5.29
N GLN A 69 -1.25 -12.13 5.27
CA GLN A 69 0.11 -12.30 4.79
C GLN A 69 0.22 -12.01 3.30
N ALA A 70 -0.73 -12.50 2.48
CA ALA A 70 -0.78 -12.23 1.05
C ALA A 70 -0.92 -10.72 0.77
N LYS A 71 -1.76 -10.01 1.53
CA LYS A 71 -1.87 -8.54 1.47
C LYS A 71 -0.57 -7.84 1.82
N ALA A 72 0.11 -8.27 2.88
CA ALA A 72 1.41 -7.74 3.26
C ALA A 72 2.47 -7.98 2.17
N VAL A 73 2.49 -9.16 1.53
CA VAL A 73 3.39 -9.45 0.40
C VAL A 73 3.09 -8.54 -0.79
N VAL A 74 1.82 -8.37 -1.13
CA VAL A 74 1.41 -7.50 -2.24
C VAL A 74 1.84 -6.06 -1.98
N GLU A 75 1.56 -5.51 -0.80
CA GLU A 75 1.96 -4.16 -0.40
C GLU A 75 3.48 -3.99 -0.40
N ALA A 76 4.22 -4.91 0.22
CA ALA A 76 5.68 -4.87 0.25
C ALA A 76 6.30 -5.04 -1.15
N SER A 77 5.57 -5.65 -2.07
CA SER A 77 5.94 -5.79 -3.48
C SER A 77 5.43 -4.64 -4.37
N SER A 78 4.73 -3.66 -3.83
CA SER A 78 4.32 -2.48 -4.62
C SER A 78 5.53 -1.61 -4.97
N LYS A 79 5.38 -0.70 -5.95
CA LYS A 79 6.43 0.27 -6.27
C LYS A 79 6.82 1.07 -5.02
N LEU A 80 5.82 1.59 -4.29
CA LEU A 80 6.05 2.36 -3.06
C LEU A 80 6.69 1.51 -1.96
N GLY A 81 6.17 0.30 -1.74
CA GLY A 81 6.68 -0.63 -0.74
C GLY A 81 8.13 -1.05 -0.97
N ARG A 82 8.62 -1.01 -2.23
CA ARG A 82 10.02 -1.37 -2.55
C ARG A 82 10.97 -0.19 -2.68
N VAL A 83 10.48 1.01 -2.92
CA VAL A 83 11.33 2.18 -3.27
C VAL A 83 12.42 2.42 -2.24
N TRP A 84 12.12 2.29 -0.95
CA TRP A 84 13.10 2.53 0.10
C TRP A 84 14.25 1.50 0.14
N LEU A 85 14.07 0.30 -0.41
CA LEU A 85 15.11 -0.74 -0.48
C LEU A 85 16.21 -0.39 -1.49
N THR A 86 15.87 0.42 -2.50
CA THR A 86 16.77 0.79 -3.61
C THR A 86 17.19 2.24 -3.56
N THR A 87 16.63 3.03 -2.65
CA THR A 87 16.90 4.47 -2.56
C THR A 87 18.08 4.71 -1.62
N ILE A 88 19.09 5.42 -2.12
CA ILE A 88 20.23 5.87 -1.31
C ILE A 88 19.98 7.34 -0.93
N PRO A 89 19.56 7.63 0.32
CA PRO A 89 19.27 9.00 0.74
C PRO A 89 20.55 9.83 0.90
N PHE A 90 20.69 10.85 0.05
CA PHE A 90 21.79 11.82 0.13
C PHE A 90 21.63 12.81 1.30
N GLN A 91 20.39 13.15 1.67
CA GLN A 91 20.11 14.09 2.77
C GLN A 91 19.84 13.33 4.08
N PRO A 92 20.47 13.72 5.21
CA PRO A 92 20.26 13.05 6.50
C PRO A 92 18.81 13.01 6.97
N SER A 93 18.01 14.05 6.68
CA SER A 93 16.59 14.13 7.06
C SER A 93 15.68 13.14 6.32
N LEU A 94 16.18 12.52 5.25
CA LEU A 94 15.45 11.52 4.46
C LEU A 94 15.96 10.10 4.73
N ARG A 95 16.86 9.93 5.70
CA ARG A 95 17.39 8.62 6.09
C ARG A 95 16.41 7.93 7.02
N LEU A 96 16.10 6.68 6.70
CA LEU A 96 15.50 5.77 7.67
C LEU A 96 16.55 5.39 8.71
N THR A 97 16.14 5.37 9.96
CA THR A 97 16.94 4.85 11.08
C THR A 97 17.12 3.34 10.96
N ASP A 98 18.16 2.78 11.58
CA ASP A 98 18.39 1.33 11.61
C ASP A 98 17.19 0.57 12.18
N PHE A 99 16.51 1.17 13.16
CA PHE A 99 15.28 0.60 13.73
C PHE A 99 14.14 0.54 12.71
N GLU A 100 13.93 1.61 11.94
CA GLU A 100 12.90 1.63 10.89
C GLU A 100 13.19 0.64 9.78
N VAL A 101 14.46 0.54 9.36
CA VAL A 101 14.91 -0.45 8.38
C VAL A 101 14.69 -1.87 8.91
N ALA A 102 15.12 -2.16 10.14
CA ALA A 102 14.95 -3.47 10.76
C ALA A 102 13.47 -3.85 10.91
N ALA A 103 12.63 -2.92 11.36
CA ALA A 103 11.19 -3.14 11.46
C ALA A 103 10.55 -3.40 10.09
N ALA A 104 10.92 -2.63 9.07
CA ALA A 104 10.44 -2.82 7.71
C ALA A 104 10.88 -4.17 7.11
N LEU A 105 12.12 -4.61 7.35
CA LEU A 105 12.59 -5.92 6.92
C LEU A 105 11.87 -7.05 7.67
N GLN A 106 11.65 -6.90 8.98
CA GLN A 106 10.92 -7.88 9.78
C GLN A 106 9.48 -8.07 9.28
N LEU A 107 8.79 -6.98 8.90
CA LEU A 107 7.44 -7.09 8.33
C LEU A 107 7.42 -7.90 7.03
N ARG A 108 8.50 -7.87 6.25
CA ARG A 108 8.62 -8.62 4.99
C ARG A 108 8.83 -10.11 5.20
N THR A 109 9.39 -10.55 6.32
CA THR A 109 9.57 -11.98 6.59
C THR A 109 8.26 -12.71 6.88
N LEU A 110 7.16 -11.97 7.07
CA LEU A 110 5.84 -12.49 7.49
C LEU A 110 5.88 -13.25 8.82
N ALA A 111 6.98 -13.13 9.56
CA ALA A 111 7.15 -13.79 10.84
C ALA A 111 6.19 -13.21 11.88
N GLY A 112 5.73 -14.08 12.78
CA GLY A 112 5.04 -13.66 13.99
C GLY A 112 5.94 -12.87 14.93
N GLY A 113 5.44 -12.59 16.14
CA GLY A 113 6.31 -12.06 17.18
C GLY A 113 7.39 -13.08 17.60
N ARG A 114 8.40 -12.61 18.34
CA ARG A 114 9.58 -13.39 18.72
C ARG A 114 9.26 -14.71 19.44
N GLU A 115 8.23 -14.70 20.28
CA GLU A 115 7.77 -15.87 21.04
C GLU A 115 6.59 -16.51 20.32
N ALA A 116 6.45 -17.84 20.40
CA ALA A 116 5.33 -18.57 19.82
C ALA A 116 3.97 -18.16 20.40
N HIS A 117 3.97 -17.73 21.66
CA HIS A 117 2.81 -17.24 22.39
C HIS A 117 2.99 -15.79 22.81
N CYS A 118 1.89 -15.06 22.95
CA CYS A 118 1.92 -13.67 23.36
C CYS A 118 2.07 -13.57 24.88
N THR A 119 3.13 -12.88 25.34
CA THR A 119 3.36 -12.59 26.77
C THR A 119 2.21 -11.86 27.49
N ASN A 120 1.33 -11.19 26.76
CA ASN A 120 0.24 -10.40 27.36
C ASN A 120 -1.08 -11.17 27.42
N CYS A 121 -1.38 -12.04 26.45
CA CYS A 121 -2.67 -12.74 26.37
C CYS A 121 -2.58 -14.27 26.26
N GLY A 122 -1.39 -14.86 26.23
CA GLY A 122 -1.18 -16.31 26.12
C GLY A 122 -1.47 -16.94 24.74
N GLU A 123 -2.22 -16.25 23.89
CA GLU A 123 -2.58 -16.74 22.55
C GLU A 123 -1.38 -16.90 21.61
N THR A 124 -1.58 -17.69 20.54
CA THR A 124 -0.58 -17.85 19.48
C THR A 124 -0.20 -16.50 18.86
N ASN A 125 1.10 -16.27 18.68
CA ASN A 125 1.66 -15.00 18.26
C ASN A 125 1.90 -14.96 16.74
N PHE A 126 0.82 -15.13 15.99
CA PHE A 126 0.83 -15.13 14.53
C PHE A 126 1.15 -13.75 13.92
N PHE A 127 1.33 -13.70 12.60
CA PHE A 127 1.57 -12.46 11.86
C PHE A 127 0.46 -11.42 12.10
N GLY A 128 0.81 -10.25 12.62
CA GLY A 128 -0.15 -9.19 12.94
C GLY A 128 -0.90 -9.39 14.27
N HIS A 129 -0.61 -10.43 15.06
CA HIS A 129 -1.16 -10.59 16.41
C HIS A 129 -0.96 -9.35 17.31
N PRO A 130 0.21 -8.68 17.32
CA PRO A 130 0.41 -7.46 18.13
C PRO A 130 -0.62 -6.34 17.85
N GLU A 131 -1.27 -6.36 16.69
CA GLU A 131 -2.24 -5.35 16.26
C GLU A 131 -3.66 -5.59 16.77
N VAL A 132 -3.97 -6.83 17.12
CA VAL A 132 -5.31 -7.28 17.50
C VAL A 132 -5.40 -7.79 18.93
N CYS A 133 -4.25 -7.94 19.60
CA CYS A 133 -4.18 -8.35 21.00
C CYS A 133 -4.81 -7.28 21.90
N LEU A 134 -5.94 -7.63 22.54
CA LEU A 134 -6.68 -6.74 23.44
C LEU A 134 -5.91 -6.43 24.74
N GLN A 135 -5.01 -7.31 25.14
CA GLN A 135 -4.19 -7.16 26.36
C GLN A 135 -2.94 -6.30 26.14
N ARG A 136 -2.63 -5.94 24.88
CA ARG A 136 -1.53 -5.02 24.57
C ARG A 136 -2.03 -3.59 24.50
N LYS A 137 -1.13 -2.65 24.81
CA LYS A 137 -1.41 -1.23 24.59
C LYS A 137 -1.68 -0.95 23.11
N PHE A 138 -2.90 -0.54 22.80
CA PHE A 138 -3.29 -0.14 21.45
C PHE A 138 -2.45 1.06 20.99
N ARG A 139 -1.70 0.88 19.90
CA ARG A 139 -0.93 1.95 19.25
C ARG A 139 -1.69 2.60 18.09
N ARG A 140 -3.02 2.42 17.99
CA ARG A 140 -3.83 2.94 16.88
C ARG A 140 -3.70 4.46 16.76
N VAL A 141 -3.81 5.18 17.88
CA VAL A 141 -3.66 6.64 17.91
C VAL A 141 -2.25 7.03 17.47
N ALA A 142 -1.20 6.43 18.05
CA ALA A 142 0.17 6.75 17.68
C ALA A 142 0.47 6.49 16.18
N ARG A 143 -0.12 5.44 15.59
CA ARG A 143 0.00 5.15 14.15
C ARG A 143 -0.76 6.14 13.29
N HIS A 144 -1.98 6.47 13.68
CA HIS A 144 -2.80 7.46 13.00
C HIS A 144 -2.08 8.82 13.01
N GLU A 145 -1.61 9.27 14.17
CA GLU A 145 -0.83 10.49 14.31
C GLU A 145 0.45 10.44 13.46
N GLY A 146 1.21 9.34 13.51
CA GLY A 146 2.41 9.17 12.69
C GLY A 146 2.11 9.24 11.18
N ALA A 147 1.08 8.53 10.72
CA ALA A 147 0.66 8.54 9.32
C ALA A 147 0.20 9.94 8.88
N LYS A 148 -0.60 10.61 9.70
CA LYS A 148 -1.09 11.98 9.45
C LYS A 148 0.06 12.96 9.28
N HIS A 149 1.03 12.96 10.20
CA HIS A 149 2.16 13.87 10.13
C HIS A 149 3.06 13.57 8.92
N ASN A 150 3.35 12.30 8.65
CA ASN A 150 4.17 11.91 7.50
C ASN A 150 3.51 12.27 6.17
N MET A 151 2.22 11.99 6.01
CA MET A 151 1.47 12.36 4.80
C MET A 151 1.36 13.88 4.66
N GLY A 152 1.07 14.59 5.74
CA GLY A 152 1.01 16.05 5.75
C GLY A 152 2.34 16.70 5.33
N GLN A 153 3.46 16.20 5.85
CA GLN A 153 4.80 16.67 5.49
C GLN A 153 5.13 16.38 4.01
N ALA A 154 4.80 15.19 3.52
CA ALA A 154 5.00 14.82 2.11
C ALA A 154 4.14 15.67 1.16
N LEU A 155 2.91 15.99 1.54
CA LEU A 155 2.05 16.90 0.75
C LEU A 155 2.59 18.33 0.80
N ALA A 156 3.09 18.78 1.95
CA ALA A 156 3.64 20.12 2.13
C ALA A 156 4.96 20.34 1.37
N SER A 157 5.71 19.28 1.07
CA SER A 157 6.94 19.39 0.27
C SER A 157 6.69 19.61 -1.23
N THR A 158 5.43 19.47 -1.69
CA THR A 158 5.06 19.75 -3.08
C THR A 158 5.02 21.27 -3.32
N PRO A 159 5.83 21.81 -4.26
CA PRO A 159 5.84 23.24 -4.55
C PRO A 159 4.45 23.80 -4.86
N GLY A 160 4.13 24.98 -4.34
CA GLY A 160 2.81 25.62 -4.54
C GLY A 160 1.68 25.01 -3.70
N THR A 161 1.99 24.12 -2.76
CA THR A 161 1.01 23.49 -1.87
C THR A 161 1.12 24.03 -0.45
N ARG A 162 -0.03 24.30 0.19
CA ARG A 162 -0.12 24.59 1.62
C ARG A 162 -0.95 23.50 2.29
N VAL A 163 -0.42 22.94 3.37
CA VAL A 163 -1.09 21.88 4.14
C VAL A 163 -1.43 22.37 5.54
N ARG A 164 -2.62 22.02 6.01
CA ARG A 164 -3.06 22.23 7.39
C ARG A 164 -3.39 20.88 8.00
N LEU A 165 -2.77 20.58 9.15
CA LEU A 165 -3.15 19.45 9.98
C LEU A 165 -4.27 19.86 10.94
N GLU A 166 -5.18 18.94 11.22
CA GLU A 166 -6.32 19.15 12.12
C GLU A 166 -7.16 20.42 11.81
N PRO A 167 -7.52 20.71 10.54
CA PRO A 167 -8.45 21.78 10.22
C PRO A 167 -9.83 21.54 10.82
N LEU A 168 -10.50 22.62 11.21
CA LEU A 168 -11.94 22.61 11.40
C LEU A 168 -12.57 22.55 9.99
N GLY A 169 -13.41 21.54 9.73
CA GLY A 169 -14.05 21.37 8.42
C GLY A 169 -14.86 22.61 8.04
N HIS A 170 -14.82 22.99 6.76
CA HIS A 170 -15.32 24.30 6.29
C HIS A 170 -16.80 24.61 6.62
N GLN A 171 -17.60 23.59 6.97
CA GLN A 171 -19.03 23.72 7.30
C GLN A 171 -19.53 22.71 8.36
N THR A 172 -18.62 21.95 9.00
CA THR A 172 -19.00 20.97 10.02
C THR A 172 -18.13 21.18 11.25
N SER A 173 -18.69 20.99 12.45
CA SER A 173 -17.90 21.00 13.70
C SER A 173 -16.94 19.79 13.80
N ARG A 174 -16.72 19.06 12.70
CA ARG A 174 -15.88 17.89 12.63
C ARG A 174 -14.47 18.30 12.19
N ARG A 175 -13.47 17.83 12.94
CA ARG A 175 -12.06 17.96 12.56
C ARG A 175 -11.74 16.90 11.52
N ASN A 176 -11.07 17.32 10.46
CA ASN A 176 -10.46 16.43 9.47
C ASN A 176 -8.96 16.35 9.77
N ASP A 177 -8.30 15.29 9.31
CA ASP A 177 -6.90 15.06 9.66
C ASP A 177 -5.95 15.97 8.88
N ILE A 178 -6.21 16.14 7.58
CA ILE A 178 -5.35 16.91 6.66
C ILE A 178 -6.22 17.72 5.71
N GLN A 179 -5.86 18.98 5.48
CA GLN A 179 -6.40 19.80 4.40
C GLN A 179 -5.27 20.33 3.54
N VAL A 180 -5.46 20.22 2.23
CA VAL A 180 -4.51 20.61 1.21
C VAL A 180 -5.11 21.77 0.41
N PHE A 181 -4.31 22.82 0.23
CA PHE A 181 -4.61 23.94 -0.65
C PHE A 181 -3.53 24.03 -1.73
N SER A 182 -3.95 23.99 -2.99
CA SER A 182 -3.10 24.35 -4.13
C SER A 182 -3.18 25.84 -4.37
N LEU A 183 -2.04 26.52 -4.23
CA LEU A 183 -1.91 27.97 -4.41
C LEU A 183 -1.73 28.36 -5.89
N LEU A 184 -1.29 27.42 -6.73
CA LEU A 184 -1.01 27.62 -8.15
C LEU A 184 -2.06 26.95 -9.06
N GLY A 185 -3.11 26.36 -8.46
CA GLY A 185 -4.13 25.57 -9.16
C GLY A 185 -3.71 24.12 -9.38
N SER A 186 -4.71 23.23 -9.45
CA SER A 186 -4.50 21.78 -9.50
C SER A 186 -3.73 21.30 -10.74
N GLN A 187 -3.81 22.03 -11.84
CA GLN A 187 -3.08 21.74 -13.08
C GLN A 187 -1.56 21.94 -12.92
N ALA A 188 -1.13 22.90 -12.10
CA ALA A 188 0.28 23.21 -11.89
C ALA A 188 0.92 22.34 -10.79
N THR A 189 0.16 22.01 -9.74
CA THR A 189 0.68 21.24 -8.60
C THR A 189 0.39 19.74 -8.68
N GLY A 190 -0.51 19.32 -9.59
CA GLY A 190 -1.05 17.96 -9.61
C GLY A 190 -1.95 17.62 -8.41
N LEU A 191 -2.26 18.60 -7.55
CA LEU A 191 -3.05 18.43 -6.33
C LEU A 191 -4.24 19.38 -6.32
N ALA A 192 -5.45 18.85 -6.10
CA ALA A 192 -6.64 19.64 -5.89
C ALA A 192 -6.79 20.07 -4.42
N ASN A 193 -7.58 21.12 -4.18
CA ASN A 193 -7.99 21.47 -2.83
C ASN A 193 -8.86 20.35 -2.28
N ALA A 194 -8.44 19.75 -1.16
CA ALA A 194 -9.10 18.58 -0.60
C ALA A 194 -8.91 18.50 0.91
N GLU A 195 -9.86 17.85 1.57
CA GLU A 195 -9.78 17.47 2.97
C GLU A 195 -9.76 15.94 3.06
N TYR A 196 -8.87 15.42 3.90
CA TYR A 196 -8.65 13.99 4.07
C TYR A 196 -8.90 13.61 5.54
N ASP A 197 -9.65 12.51 5.72
CA ASP A 197 -9.87 11.83 6.99
C ASP A 197 -9.19 10.46 6.89
N LEU A 198 -8.31 10.13 7.83
CA LEU A 198 -7.45 8.95 7.81
C LEU A 198 -7.99 7.90 8.76
N THR A 199 -8.06 6.66 8.30
CA THR A 199 -8.39 5.51 9.14
C THR A 199 -7.30 4.47 9.06
N VAL A 200 -6.73 4.09 10.22
CA VAL A 200 -5.73 3.03 10.32
C VAL A 200 -6.41 1.71 10.68
N VAL A 201 -6.41 0.77 9.75
CA VAL A 201 -6.98 -0.57 9.92
C VAL A 201 -5.86 -1.61 9.91
N SER A 202 -5.85 -2.48 10.93
CA SER A 202 -4.93 -3.63 10.93
C SER A 202 -5.36 -4.64 9.88
N LEU A 203 -4.40 -5.16 9.11
CA LEU A 203 -4.64 -6.29 8.19
C LEU A 203 -5.15 -7.53 8.93
N ALA A 204 -4.79 -7.70 10.20
CA ALA A 204 -5.25 -8.80 11.04
C ALA A 204 -6.69 -8.62 11.56
N ASN A 205 -7.34 -7.47 11.34
CA ASN A 205 -8.74 -7.26 11.72
C ASN A 205 -9.69 -8.00 10.77
N LYS A 206 -10.76 -8.60 11.29
CA LYS A 206 -11.73 -9.45 10.57
C LYS A 206 -12.21 -8.83 9.25
N ASP A 207 -12.63 -7.57 9.26
CA ASP A 207 -13.13 -6.89 8.05
C ASP A 207 -12.02 -6.69 7.02
N ALA A 208 -10.81 -6.39 7.48
CA ALA A 208 -9.65 -6.27 6.62
C ALA A 208 -9.25 -7.62 6.00
N ARG A 209 -9.49 -8.75 6.67
CA ARG A 209 -9.25 -10.09 6.11
C ARG A 209 -10.17 -10.38 4.93
N ALA A 210 -11.42 -9.92 5.01
CA ALA A 210 -12.45 -10.15 4.00
C ALA A 210 -12.27 -9.36 2.69
N THR A 211 -11.40 -8.34 2.67
CA THR A 211 -11.14 -7.58 1.43
C THR A 211 -10.39 -8.42 0.39
N LYS A 212 -10.67 -8.19 -0.90
CA LYS A 212 -9.96 -8.87 -2.00
C LYS A 212 -8.70 -8.08 -2.39
N LEU A 213 -7.69 -8.80 -2.87
CA LEU A 213 -6.51 -8.18 -3.47
C LEU A 213 -6.91 -7.48 -4.78
N PRO A 214 -6.32 -6.33 -5.12
CA PRO A 214 -6.53 -5.69 -6.42
C PRO A 214 -5.99 -6.58 -7.55
N ASN A 215 -6.72 -6.65 -8.68
CA ASN A 215 -6.25 -7.32 -9.90
C ASN A 215 -5.04 -6.55 -10.45
N GLN A 216 -3.87 -7.20 -10.48
CA GLN A 216 -2.61 -6.54 -10.85
C GLN A 216 -2.43 -6.32 -12.36
N ASP A 217 -3.36 -6.77 -13.20
CA ASP A 217 -3.28 -6.66 -14.67
C ASP A 217 -3.63 -5.28 -15.24
N THR A 218 -3.88 -4.27 -14.38
CA THR A 218 -4.27 -2.92 -14.82
C THR A 218 -3.17 -1.86 -14.81
N ASP A 219 -1.94 -2.20 -14.43
CA ASP A 219 -0.82 -1.23 -14.46
C ASP A 219 -0.22 -1.11 -15.87
N ARG A 220 -0.94 -0.45 -16.80
CA ARG A 220 -0.28 0.32 -17.86
C ARG A 220 0.33 1.59 -17.24
N PRO A 221 1.45 2.11 -17.76
CA PRO A 221 2.06 3.35 -17.26
C PRO A 221 1.24 4.55 -17.73
N GLY A 222 0.11 4.78 -17.06
CA GLY A 222 -0.62 6.03 -17.05
C GLY A 222 -0.78 6.44 -15.59
N TRP A 223 -0.57 7.72 -15.29
CA TRP A 223 -1.07 8.28 -14.03
C TRP A 223 -2.53 7.86 -13.81
N PRO A 224 -2.96 7.63 -12.56
CA PRO A 224 -4.33 7.23 -12.30
C PRO A 224 -5.28 8.34 -12.76
N THR A 225 -5.90 8.15 -13.93
CA THR A 225 -7.19 8.78 -14.25
C THR A 225 -8.12 8.37 -13.14
N SER A 226 -8.50 9.35 -12.33
CA SER A 226 -9.33 9.17 -11.16
C SER A 226 -10.72 8.70 -11.58
N THR A 227 -10.92 7.39 -11.57
CA THR A 227 -12.25 6.81 -11.43
C THR A 227 -12.20 5.85 -10.25
N SER A 228 -12.03 6.42 -9.05
CA SER A 228 -12.44 5.73 -7.84
C SER A 228 -13.97 5.71 -7.85
N THR A 229 -14.55 4.63 -8.36
CA THR A 229 -15.90 4.22 -7.97
C THR A 229 -15.84 3.82 -6.50
N LEU A 230 -15.87 4.82 -5.63
CA LEU A 230 -16.34 4.66 -4.26
C LEU A 230 -17.83 4.35 -4.37
N SER A 231 -18.18 3.08 -4.28
CA SER A 231 -19.57 2.70 -4.03
C SER A 231 -20.04 3.43 -2.77
N PRO A 232 -21.18 4.14 -2.80
CA PRO A 232 -21.70 4.79 -1.61
C PRO A 232 -21.97 3.71 -0.57
N ILE A 233 -21.35 3.84 0.60
CA ILE A 233 -21.75 3.08 1.78
C ILE A 233 -23.18 3.52 2.08
N THR A 234 -24.14 2.65 1.77
CA THR A 234 -25.53 2.77 2.20
C THR A 234 -25.53 2.79 3.73
N ARG A 235 -25.57 3.98 4.31
CA ARG A 235 -25.88 4.15 5.73
C ARG A 235 -27.36 3.81 5.91
N SER A 236 -27.65 2.67 6.54
CA SER A 236 -28.95 2.44 7.16
C SER A 236 -29.16 3.51 8.22
N ALA A 237 -29.92 4.55 7.89
CA ALA A 237 -30.45 5.49 8.85
C ALA A 237 -31.64 4.81 9.54
N THR A 238 -31.45 4.33 10.76
CA THR A 238 -32.57 4.07 11.66
C THR A 238 -33.15 5.45 12.02
N VAL A 239 -34.28 5.78 11.42
CA VAL A 239 -35.08 6.96 11.80
C VAL A 239 -35.62 6.72 13.20
N GLN A 240 -35.10 7.44 14.19
CA GLN A 240 -35.81 7.60 15.47
C GLN A 240 -36.99 8.56 15.22
N PRO A 241 -38.24 8.17 15.56
CA PRO A 241 -39.38 9.07 15.42
C PRO A 241 -39.25 10.24 16.40
N ALA A 242 -39.53 11.44 15.88
CA ALA A 242 -39.53 12.68 16.63
C ALA A 242 -40.50 12.62 17.82
N ILE A 243 -39.99 12.95 19.01
CA ILE A 243 -40.83 13.24 20.17
C ILE A 243 -41.43 14.62 19.93
N SER A 244 -42.75 14.66 19.71
CA SER A 244 -43.52 15.90 19.56
C SER A 244 -43.41 16.78 20.81
N PRO A 245 -43.29 18.12 20.66
CA PRO A 245 -43.38 19.03 21.79
C PRO A 245 -44.84 19.16 22.22
N SER A 246 -45.17 18.65 23.42
CA SER A 246 -46.44 18.93 24.08
C SER A 246 -46.45 20.37 24.59
N THR A 247 -47.36 21.17 24.04
CA THR A 247 -47.82 22.46 24.52
C THR A 247 -48.21 22.43 26.01
N PRO A 248 -47.76 23.37 26.85
CA PRO A 248 -48.36 23.59 28.15
C PRO A 248 -49.66 24.41 28.01
N LEU A 249 -50.76 23.81 28.48
CA LEU A 249 -52.07 24.44 28.61
C LEU A 249 -51.98 25.56 29.68
N PHE A 250 -52.44 26.75 29.31
CA PHE A 250 -52.77 27.81 30.26
C PHE A 250 -53.99 27.40 31.09
N SER A 251 -53.88 27.46 32.41
CA SER A 251 -55.03 27.70 33.31
C SER A 251 -54.64 28.70 34.39
N ARG A 252 -55.30 29.87 34.30
CA ARG A 252 -55.41 30.90 35.34
C ARG A 252 -56.30 30.41 36.48
N LEU A 253 -55.94 30.81 37.70
CA LEU A 253 -56.78 31.21 38.87
C LEU A 253 -55.81 31.20 40.07
N GLY A 254 -55.64 32.21 40.91
CA GLY A 254 -56.39 33.41 41.22
C GLY A 254 -56.19 33.67 42.73
N VAL A 255 -55.82 34.92 43.06
CA VAL A 255 -55.56 35.50 44.40
C VAL A 255 -54.20 35.19 45.01
#